data_AF-A0A7C6YWR7-F1
#
_entry.id   AF-A0A7C6YWR7-F1
#
_cell.length_a   1.000
_cell.length_b   1.000
_cell.length_c   1.000
_cell.angle_alpha   90.00
_cell.angle_beta   90.00
_cell.angle_gamma   90.00
#
_symmetry.space_group_name_H-M   'P 1'
#
loop_
_entity.id
_entity.type
_entity.pdbx_description
1 polymer ?
#
loop_
_entity_poly.entity_id
_entity_poly.type
_entity_poly.pdbx_seq_one_letter_code
_entity_poly.pdbx_strand_id
1 'polypeptide(L)'
;MRQVVKSFFGGIYPAAKKKSTAESPIEVLPAPETVAISLWHCAGAEAKAVVAKGDRVLKGQVIGEAAPGISAPVHSSVSGEVKAVELRPHVSGRSVTAVVIENDGLDNWVEKTPHPDPIQLDRAEILAKIKAAGIVGMGGGGFPAAVKLSPPADAVIDFLIINGCECEPYLTADHRMMVEYPEDIVLGAQLMAKACGAKRVIIAVEDDKPEAIQALRQAAGSLEVVALPTRYPQGGEKQLIQTLTGREVPSGGLPYQAGSLVHNVGTAWATAKAVRDGEPSIATVVTVTGEPVAEPKNFMVPIGTTLAQLFEAAGGFVNGVGKVIVGGPLMGAAQFELDASVCKNLTGVIAFSEKEARLPSILPCIKCSRCVD
;
A
#
# COMPACT_ATOMS: atom_id res chain seq x y z
N MET A 1 4.39 -7.71 32.23
CA MET A 1 4.65 -6.92 31.01
C MET A 1 6.09 -7.17 30.59
N ARG A 2 6.33 -7.92 29.49
CA ARG A 2 7.70 -8.06 28.95
C ARG A 2 8.12 -6.73 28.35
N GLN A 3 9.35 -6.32 28.64
CA GLN A 3 9.95 -5.07 28.23
C GLN A 3 10.00 -4.99 26.69
N VAL A 4 9.25 -4.07 26.10
CA VAL A 4 9.36 -3.74 24.66
C VAL A 4 10.81 -3.32 24.42
N VAL A 5 11.51 -4.00 23.51
CA VAL A 5 12.87 -3.61 23.12
C VAL A 5 12.72 -2.38 22.23
N LYS A 6 12.62 -1.17 22.80
CA LYS A 6 12.21 0.05 22.08
C LYS A 6 13.16 0.53 20.96
N SER A 7 14.10 -0.29 20.50
CA SER A 7 15.02 0.09 19.43
C SER A 7 15.69 -1.11 18.76
N PHE A 8 16.36 -0.82 17.65
CA PHE A 8 17.25 -1.69 16.87
C PHE A 8 18.54 -0.93 16.53
N PHE A 9 19.62 -1.63 16.20
CA PHE A 9 20.91 -1.02 15.86
C PHE A 9 20.89 -0.31 14.49
N GLY A 10 21.50 0.88 14.42
CA GLY A 10 21.62 1.67 13.18
C GLY A 10 20.40 2.55 12.87
N GLY A 11 20.23 2.87 11.59
CA GLY A 11 19.18 3.75 11.08
C GLY A 11 19.61 5.21 10.92
N ILE A 12 18.80 6.00 10.21
CA ILE A 12 19.04 7.41 9.90
C ILE A 12 17.80 8.26 10.20
N TYR A 13 17.97 9.59 10.23
CA TYR A 13 16.90 10.57 10.46
C TYR A 13 16.79 11.50 9.25
N PRO A 14 16.15 11.05 8.15
CA PRO A 14 16.01 11.88 6.97
C PRO A 14 15.06 13.05 7.26
N ALA A 15 15.23 14.17 6.55
CA ALA A 15 14.30 15.28 6.64
C ALA A 15 12.90 14.81 6.18
N ALA A 16 11.92 14.84 7.09
CA ALA A 16 10.62 14.20 6.87
C ALA A 16 9.86 14.72 5.64
N LYS A 17 9.92 16.03 5.36
CA LYS A 17 9.27 16.66 4.18
C LYS A 17 7.76 16.38 4.03
N LYS A 18 7.05 16.05 5.13
CA LYS A 18 5.61 15.69 5.13
C LYS A 18 4.64 16.88 5.27
N LYS A 19 5.15 18.08 5.56
CA LYS A 19 4.30 19.24 5.92
C LYS A 19 3.30 19.65 4.83
N SER A 20 3.59 19.40 3.56
CA SER A 20 2.72 19.80 2.45
C SER A 20 1.43 18.99 2.39
N THR A 21 1.39 17.77 2.95
CA THR A 21 0.27 16.84 2.81
C THR A 21 -0.20 16.21 4.12
N ALA A 22 0.53 16.36 5.23
CA ALA A 22 0.20 15.70 6.51
C ALA A 22 -1.17 16.11 7.09
N GLU A 23 -1.55 17.36 6.92
CA GLU A 23 -2.82 17.93 7.37
C GLU A 23 -3.90 17.90 6.28
N SER A 24 -3.55 17.46 5.07
CA SER A 24 -4.49 17.41 3.94
C SER A 24 -5.34 16.14 4.04
N PRO A 25 -6.68 16.25 4.13
CA PRO A 25 -7.55 15.09 4.20
C PRO A 25 -7.48 14.26 2.91
N ILE A 26 -7.93 13.01 2.97
CA ILE A 26 -8.01 12.16 1.78
C ILE A 26 -9.18 12.64 0.91
N GLU A 27 -8.86 13.17 -0.27
CA GLU A 27 -9.86 13.54 -1.27
C GLU A 27 -10.20 12.31 -2.14
N VAL A 28 -11.47 12.04 -2.37
CA VAL A 28 -11.87 10.97 -3.30
C VAL A 28 -11.70 11.49 -4.72
N LEU A 29 -10.78 10.88 -5.49
CA LEU A 29 -10.58 11.21 -6.89
C LEU A 29 -11.65 10.49 -7.73
N PRO A 30 -12.51 11.21 -8.48
CA PRO A 30 -13.44 10.58 -9.40
C PRO A 30 -12.70 9.70 -10.41
N ALA A 31 -13.32 8.59 -10.81
CA ALA A 31 -12.72 7.74 -11.82
C ALA A 31 -12.61 8.50 -13.16
N PRO A 32 -11.45 8.44 -13.84
CA PRO A 32 -11.27 9.11 -15.12
C PRO A 32 -12.15 8.47 -16.21
N GLU A 33 -12.28 9.16 -17.34
CA GLU A 33 -13.00 8.67 -18.53
C GLU A 33 -12.37 7.38 -19.09
N THR A 34 -11.08 7.16 -18.84
CA THR A 34 -10.39 5.93 -19.22
C THR A 34 -9.41 5.54 -18.13
N VAL A 35 -9.45 4.26 -17.73
CA VAL A 35 -8.47 3.63 -16.84
C VAL A 35 -7.65 2.59 -17.61
N ALA A 36 -6.38 2.45 -17.25
CA ALA A 36 -5.52 1.38 -17.75
C ALA A 36 -5.07 0.50 -16.57
N ILE A 37 -5.73 -0.63 -16.36
CA ILE A 37 -5.50 -1.47 -15.18
C ILE A 37 -4.44 -2.52 -15.53
N SER A 38 -3.23 -2.35 -14.98
CA SER A 38 -2.14 -3.35 -15.06
C SER A 38 -2.61 -4.70 -14.52
N LEU A 39 -2.24 -5.80 -15.19
CA LEU A 39 -2.47 -7.14 -14.67
C LEU A 39 -1.37 -7.60 -13.70
N TRP A 40 -0.36 -6.76 -13.45
CA TRP A 40 0.68 -7.02 -12.47
C TRP A 40 0.61 -5.99 -11.33
N HIS A 41 0.26 -6.47 -10.13
CA HIS A 41 0.15 -5.65 -8.91
C HIS A 41 0.90 -6.25 -7.71
N CYS A 42 1.61 -7.37 -7.91
CA CYS A 42 2.19 -8.14 -6.81
C CYS A 42 3.62 -8.58 -7.10
N ALA A 43 4.37 -8.99 -6.09
CA ALA A 43 5.76 -9.44 -6.23
C ALA A 43 5.94 -10.71 -7.11
N GLY A 44 4.85 -11.41 -7.42
CA GLY A 44 4.86 -12.65 -8.18
C GLY A 44 4.50 -12.48 -9.65
N ALA A 45 3.76 -13.43 -10.21
CA ALA A 45 3.39 -13.45 -11.62
C ALA A 45 2.23 -12.50 -11.93
N GLU A 46 2.25 -11.97 -13.15
CA GLU A 46 1.15 -11.24 -13.77
C GLU A 46 -0.12 -12.11 -13.81
N ALA A 47 -1.27 -11.49 -13.55
CA ALA A 47 -2.56 -12.13 -13.68
C ALA A 47 -2.89 -12.38 -15.17
N LYS A 48 -3.62 -13.45 -15.45
CA LYS A 48 -4.05 -13.77 -16.80
C LYS A 48 -5.34 -13.01 -17.12
N ALA A 49 -5.34 -12.22 -18.18
CA ALA A 49 -6.54 -11.53 -18.66
C ALA A 49 -7.69 -12.53 -18.90
N VAL A 50 -8.89 -12.18 -18.43
CA VAL A 50 -10.13 -12.96 -18.65
C VAL A 50 -11.22 -12.16 -19.37
N VAL A 51 -10.86 -10.98 -19.87
CA VAL A 51 -11.70 -10.13 -20.71
C VAL A 51 -10.96 -9.83 -22.01
N ALA A 52 -11.69 -9.45 -23.04
CA ALA A 52 -11.18 -9.08 -24.35
C ALA A 52 -11.75 -7.72 -24.80
N LYS A 53 -11.15 -7.13 -25.84
CA LYS A 53 -11.65 -5.92 -26.46
C LYS A 53 -13.11 -6.08 -26.90
N GLY A 54 -13.95 -5.12 -26.55
CA GLY A 54 -15.39 -5.10 -26.83
C GLY A 54 -16.26 -5.66 -25.70
N ASP A 55 -15.67 -6.31 -24.70
CA ASP A 55 -16.42 -6.79 -23.54
C ASP A 55 -16.91 -5.62 -22.69
N ARG A 56 -18.13 -5.76 -22.15
CA ARG A 56 -18.62 -4.89 -21.08
C ARG A 56 -18.23 -5.46 -19.73
N VAL A 57 -17.79 -4.59 -18.83
CA VAL A 57 -17.36 -4.95 -17.48
C VAL A 57 -18.09 -4.13 -16.44
N LEU A 58 -18.40 -4.76 -15.31
CA LEU A 58 -18.94 -4.12 -14.12
C LEU A 58 -17.80 -3.64 -13.21
N LYS A 59 -18.07 -2.63 -12.38
CA LYS A 59 -17.18 -2.19 -11.31
C LYS A 59 -16.99 -3.33 -10.30
N GLY A 60 -15.74 -3.64 -9.98
CA GLY A 60 -15.37 -4.77 -9.13
C GLY A 60 -15.36 -6.13 -9.84
N GLN A 61 -15.64 -6.20 -11.15
CA GLN A 61 -15.54 -7.47 -11.90
C GLN A 61 -14.09 -7.92 -12.04
N VAL A 62 -13.84 -9.22 -11.88
CA VAL A 62 -12.52 -9.81 -12.17
C VAL A 62 -12.23 -9.66 -13.67
N ILE A 63 -11.11 -9.00 -13.98
CA ILE A 63 -10.59 -8.81 -15.34
C ILE A 63 -9.26 -9.54 -15.56
N GLY A 64 -8.62 -9.96 -14.47
CA GLY A 64 -7.44 -10.82 -14.49
C GLY A 64 -7.50 -11.88 -13.39
N GLU A 65 -7.39 -13.14 -13.76
CA GLU A 65 -7.29 -14.26 -12.83
C GLU A 65 -5.86 -14.45 -12.33
N ALA A 66 -5.70 -14.78 -11.05
CA ALA A 66 -4.38 -15.07 -10.48
C ALA A 66 -3.70 -16.23 -11.22
N ALA A 67 -2.47 -16.02 -11.67
CA ALA A 67 -1.65 -17.08 -12.23
C ALA A 67 -1.21 -18.11 -11.15
N PRO A 68 -0.79 -19.33 -11.54
CA PRO A 68 -0.23 -20.30 -10.60
C PRO A 68 0.94 -19.72 -9.79
N GLY A 69 1.00 -20.06 -8.50
CA GLY A 69 2.04 -19.57 -7.58
C GLY A 69 1.65 -18.27 -6.88
N ILE A 70 2.62 -17.36 -6.72
CA ILE A 70 2.38 -16.05 -6.11
C ILE A 70 1.74 -15.16 -7.17
N SER A 71 0.45 -14.89 -7.04
CA SER A 71 -0.30 -13.96 -7.88
C SER A 71 -1.57 -13.53 -7.15
N ALA A 72 -2.27 -12.52 -7.65
CA ALA A 72 -3.52 -12.02 -7.07
C ALA A 72 -4.51 -11.64 -8.19
N PRO A 73 -5.83 -11.88 -8.00
CA PRO A 73 -6.83 -11.41 -8.95
C PRO A 73 -6.82 -9.88 -9.12
N VAL A 74 -7.16 -9.45 -10.33
CA VAL A 74 -7.25 -8.05 -10.73
C VAL A 74 -8.68 -7.75 -11.13
N HIS A 75 -9.19 -6.62 -10.64
CA HIS A 75 -10.59 -6.24 -10.80
C HIS A 75 -10.68 -4.90 -11.51
N SER A 76 -11.78 -4.68 -12.22
CA SER A 76 -12.10 -3.39 -12.80
C SER A 76 -12.42 -2.38 -11.71
N SER A 77 -11.80 -1.19 -11.78
CA SER A 77 -12.09 -0.06 -10.89
C SER A 77 -13.30 0.77 -11.33
N VAL A 78 -13.79 0.54 -12.56
CA VAL A 78 -14.92 1.22 -13.18
C VAL A 78 -15.88 0.23 -13.85
N SER A 79 -17.10 0.66 -14.17
CA SER A 79 -17.93 -0.02 -15.17
C SER A 79 -17.69 0.58 -16.55
N GLY A 80 -17.89 -0.20 -17.60
CA GLY A 80 -17.82 0.31 -18.97
C GLY A 80 -17.39 -0.73 -19.99
N GLU A 81 -16.64 -0.31 -21.01
CA GLU A 81 -16.25 -1.14 -22.15
C GLU A 81 -14.73 -1.31 -22.24
N VAL A 82 -14.27 -2.55 -22.39
CA VAL A 82 -12.86 -2.87 -22.61
C VAL A 82 -12.46 -2.44 -24.02
N LYS A 83 -11.61 -1.42 -24.11
CA LYS A 83 -11.10 -0.89 -25.40
C LYS A 83 -9.88 -1.65 -25.90
N ALA A 84 -9.04 -2.16 -25.01
CA ALA A 84 -7.85 -2.93 -25.35
C ALA A 84 -7.37 -3.81 -24.20
N VAL A 85 -6.65 -4.88 -24.56
CA VAL A 85 -5.81 -5.68 -23.66
C VAL A 85 -4.42 -5.70 -24.29
N GLU A 86 -3.50 -4.91 -23.77
CA GLU A 86 -2.23 -4.60 -24.45
C GLU A 86 -1.12 -4.23 -23.47
N LEU A 87 0.13 -4.22 -23.94
CA LEU A 87 1.27 -3.79 -23.13
C LEU A 87 1.25 -2.28 -22.91
N ARG A 88 1.32 -1.85 -21.65
CA ARG A 88 1.38 -0.43 -21.23
C ARG A 88 2.54 -0.21 -20.26
N PRO A 89 3.05 1.03 -20.13
CA PRO A 89 4.03 1.37 -19.10
C PRO A 89 3.52 1.02 -17.70
N HIS A 90 4.39 0.48 -16.86
CA HIS A 90 4.11 0.13 -15.48
C HIS A 90 5.09 0.84 -14.55
N VAL A 91 4.68 1.10 -13.31
CA VAL A 91 5.46 1.85 -12.31
C VAL A 91 6.79 1.21 -11.94
N SER A 92 7.01 -0.05 -12.31
CA SER A 92 8.31 -0.73 -12.21
C SER A 92 9.32 -0.35 -13.31
N GLY A 93 8.94 0.52 -14.26
CA GLY A 93 9.73 0.83 -15.46
C GLY A 93 9.72 -0.25 -16.54
N ARG A 94 8.75 -1.18 -16.51
CA ARG A 94 8.57 -2.24 -17.52
C ARG A 94 7.26 -2.02 -18.27
N SER A 95 7.11 -2.65 -19.42
CA SER A 95 5.81 -2.81 -20.06
C SER A 95 5.13 -4.08 -19.56
N VAL A 96 3.86 -3.97 -19.20
CA VAL A 96 3.04 -5.05 -18.61
C VAL A 96 1.69 -5.06 -19.31
N THR A 97 1.02 -6.22 -19.43
CA THR A 97 -0.34 -6.25 -19.97
C THR A 97 -1.27 -5.45 -19.06
N ALA A 98 -2.03 -4.55 -19.66
CA ALA A 98 -3.07 -3.78 -19.00
C ALA A 98 -4.38 -3.93 -19.76
N VAL A 99 -5.49 -3.85 -19.03
CA VAL A 99 -6.84 -3.76 -19.58
C VAL A 99 -7.23 -2.29 -19.60
N VAL A 100 -7.44 -1.75 -20.80
CA VAL A 100 -7.87 -0.36 -21.00
C VAL A 100 -9.39 -0.34 -21.06
N ILE A 101 -10.03 0.42 -20.18
CA ILE A 101 -11.47 0.45 -20.02
C ILE A 101 -11.94 1.90 -20.15
N GLU A 102 -12.85 2.13 -21.10
CA GLU A 102 -13.61 3.37 -21.18
C GLU A 102 -14.71 3.33 -20.12
N ASN A 103 -14.67 4.29 -19.21
CA ASN A 103 -15.59 4.40 -18.08
C ASN A 103 -16.94 4.93 -18.56
N ASP A 104 -18.02 4.21 -18.26
CA ASP A 104 -19.38 4.63 -18.63
C ASP A 104 -19.98 5.68 -17.67
N GLY A 105 -19.31 5.95 -16.54
CA GLY A 105 -19.76 6.89 -15.52
C GLY A 105 -20.98 6.43 -14.71
N LEU A 106 -21.40 5.17 -14.88
CA LEU A 106 -22.60 4.62 -14.25
C LEU A 106 -22.31 3.93 -12.91
N ASP A 107 -21.06 3.55 -12.66
CA ASP A 107 -20.65 2.82 -11.47
C ASP A 107 -21.50 1.54 -11.23
N ASN A 108 -21.83 0.83 -12.31
CA ASN A 108 -22.59 -0.43 -12.23
C ASN A 108 -21.72 -1.51 -11.57
N TRP A 109 -22.03 -1.85 -10.33
CA TRP A 109 -21.27 -2.82 -9.55
C TRP A 109 -21.62 -4.27 -9.89
N VAL A 110 -20.64 -5.16 -9.72
CA VAL A 110 -20.94 -6.58 -9.49
C VAL A 110 -21.81 -6.75 -8.25
N GLU A 111 -22.52 -7.87 -8.17
CA GLU A 111 -23.25 -8.21 -6.94
C GLU A 111 -22.26 -8.33 -5.77
N LYS A 112 -22.41 -7.44 -4.78
CA LYS A 112 -21.59 -7.45 -3.56
C LYS A 112 -22.21 -8.42 -2.56
N THR A 113 -21.35 -9.12 -1.82
CA THR A 113 -21.75 -9.99 -0.71
C THR A 113 -21.26 -9.42 0.63
N PRO A 114 -21.86 -8.33 1.14
CA PRO A 114 -21.46 -7.75 2.42
C PRO A 114 -21.79 -8.71 3.56
N HIS A 115 -21.05 -8.59 4.66
CA HIS A 115 -21.30 -9.33 5.89
C HIS A 115 -21.44 -8.35 7.06
N PRO A 116 -22.59 -8.31 7.75
CA PRO A 116 -22.87 -7.30 8.78
C PRO A 116 -22.00 -7.45 10.04
N ASP A 117 -21.59 -8.68 10.38
CA ASP A 117 -20.66 -8.95 11.48
C ASP A 117 -19.54 -9.90 11.02
N PRO A 118 -18.55 -9.40 10.24
CA PRO A 118 -17.54 -10.24 9.62
C PRO A 118 -16.63 -10.95 10.63
N ILE A 119 -16.65 -10.56 11.91
CA ILE A 119 -15.90 -11.22 12.98
C ILE A 119 -16.43 -12.62 13.26
N GLN A 120 -17.68 -12.94 12.90
CA GLN A 120 -18.23 -14.28 13.06
C GLN A 120 -17.69 -15.29 12.04
N LEU A 121 -17.30 -14.83 10.85
CA LEU A 121 -16.78 -15.68 9.77
C LEU A 121 -15.59 -16.51 10.21
N ASP A 122 -15.52 -17.76 9.76
CA ASP A 122 -14.39 -18.60 10.12
C ASP A 122 -13.10 -18.16 9.41
N ARG A 123 -11.96 -18.77 9.80
CA ARG A 123 -10.65 -18.47 9.22
C ARG A 123 -10.63 -18.67 7.70
N ALA A 124 -11.25 -19.74 7.21
CA ALA A 124 -11.21 -20.11 5.80
C ALA A 124 -12.03 -19.12 4.96
N GLU A 125 -13.20 -18.71 5.43
CA GLU A 125 -14.06 -17.72 4.79
C GLU A 125 -13.37 -16.35 4.70
N ILE A 126 -12.73 -15.90 5.78
CA ILE A 126 -11.97 -14.63 5.78
C ILE A 126 -10.84 -14.69 4.75
N LEU A 127 -10.04 -15.76 4.75
CA LEU A 127 -8.94 -15.92 3.78
C LEU A 127 -9.45 -16.00 2.34
N ALA A 128 -10.58 -16.68 2.10
CA ALA A 128 -11.20 -16.77 0.80
C ALA A 128 -11.65 -15.40 0.28
N LYS A 129 -12.30 -14.59 1.13
CA LYS A 129 -12.70 -13.22 0.79
C LYS A 129 -11.50 -12.31 0.52
N ILE A 130 -10.44 -12.36 1.35
CA ILE A 130 -9.20 -11.59 1.12
C ILE A 130 -8.54 -11.98 -0.21
N LYS A 131 -8.49 -13.29 -0.51
CA LYS A 131 -7.92 -13.81 -1.76
C LYS A 131 -8.76 -13.38 -2.97
N ALA A 132 -10.08 -13.55 -2.90
CA ALA A 132 -11.00 -13.20 -3.98
C ALA A 132 -10.96 -11.70 -4.29
N ALA A 133 -10.89 -10.85 -3.27
CA ALA A 133 -10.76 -9.39 -3.42
C ALA A 133 -9.41 -8.94 -4.03
N GLY A 134 -8.46 -9.86 -4.22
CA GLY A 134 -7.15 -9.56 -4.80
C GLY A 134 -6.31 -8.62 -3.95
N ILE A 135 -6.41 -8.69 -2.63
CA ILE A 135 -5.65 -7.84 -1.72
C ILE A 135 -4.17 -8.24 -1.75
N VAL A 136 -3.30 -7.26 -1.96
CA VAL A 136 -1.84 -7.39 -1.89
C VAL A 136 -1.30 -6.51 -0.76
N GLY A 137 -0.07 -6.75 -0.32
CA GLY A 137 0.60 -5.92 0.68
C GLY A 137 0.79 -4.49 0.18
N MET A 138 0.05 -3.55 0.77
CA MET A 138 -0.01 -2.15 0.33
C MET A 138 1.15 -1.29 0.85
N GLY A 139 2.05 -1.84 1.68
CA GLY A 139 3.28 -1.17 2.12
C GLY A 139 4.43 -1.18 1.08
N GLY A 140 4.11 -1.22 -0.21
CA GLY A 140 5.09 -1.22 -1.32
C GLY A 140 5.47 -2.60 -1.87
N GLY A 141 5.72 -3.60 -1.01
CA GLY A 141 6.21 -4.92 -1.46
C GLY A 141 5.22 -5.76 -2.29
N GLY A 142 3.92 -5.49 -2.23
CA GLY A 142 2.93 -6.13 -3.10
C GLY A 142 2.76 -7.64 -2.92
N PHE A 143 3.12 -8.25 -1.79
CA PHE A 143 2.93 -9.70 -1.61
C PHE A 143 1.44 -10.03 -1.36
N PRO A 144 0.82 -11.05 -2.01
CA PRO A 144 -0.60 -11.36 -1.82
C PRO A 144 -0.96 -11.59 -0.34
N ALA A 145 -1.94 -10.85 0.17
CA ALA A 145 -2.22 -10.81 1.61
C ALA A 145 -2.71 -12.16 2.15
N ALA A 146 -3.60 -12.84 1.42
CA ALA A 146 -4.10 -14.16 1.82
C ALA A 146 -2.99 -15.22 1.93
N VAL A 147 -1.96 -15.14 1.06
CA VAL A 147 -0.79 -16.03 1.12
C VAL A 147 0.05 -15.72 2.36
N LYS A 148 0.30 -14.44 2.65
CA LYS A 148 1.05 -14.03 3.85
C LYS A 148 0.34 -14.39 5.16
N LEU A 149 -0.99 -14.36 5.17
CA LEU A 149 -1.85 -14.75 6.30
C LEU A 149 -2.01 -16.27 6.44
N SER A 150 -1.49 -17.06 5.49
CA SER A 150 -1.53 -18.52 5.48
C SER A 150 -0.12 -19.11 5.62
N PRO A 151 0.56 -18.92 6.78
CA PRO A 151 1.85 -19.55 7.02
C PRO A 151 1.72 -21.09 7.05
N PRO A 152 2.84 -21.84 7.04
CA PRO A 152 2.83 -23.30 7.21
C PRO A 152 1.97 -23.74 8.40
N ALA A 153 1.32 -24.91 8.29
CA ALA A 153 0.33 -25.35 9.27
C ALA A 153 0.88 -25.54 10.70
N ASP A 154 2.18 -25.82 10.81
CA ASP A 154 2.93 -25.96 12.06
C ASP A 154 3.45 -24.62 12.62
N ALA A 155 3.34 -23.52 11.86
CA ALA A 155 3.78 -22.20 12.30
C ALA A 155 2.84 -21.63 13.37
N VAL A 156 3.42 -21.28 14.52
CA VAL A 156 2.71 -20.58 15.59
C VAL A 156 2.92 -19.09 15.45
N ILE A 157 1.84 -18.35 15.23
CA ILE A 157 1.87 -16.89 15.15
C ILE A 157 1.51 -16.31 16.52
N ASP A 158 2.50 -15.77 17.23
CA ASP A 158 2.26 -15.09 18.50
C ASP A 158 1.84 -13.63 18.26
N PHE A 159 2.37 -12.98 17.21
CA PHE A 159 2.17 -11.57 16.94
C PHE A 159 1.70 -11.32 15.50
N LEU A 160 0.58 -10.64 15.33
CA LEU A 160 0.27 -9.89 14.13
C LEU A 160 0.62 -8.41 14.38
N ILE A 161 1.48 -7.86 13.55
CA ILE A 161 1.89 -6.46 13.63
C ILE A 161 1.29 -5.71 12.44
N ILE A 162 0.49 -4.69 12.73
CA ILE A 162 0.01 -3.73 11.74
C ILE A 162 0.97 -2.56 11.72
N ASN A 163 1.67 -2.41 10.60
CA ASN A 163 2.70 -1.41 10.37
C ASN A 163 2.08 -0.11 9.87
N GLY A 164 2.00 0.89 10.73
CA GLY A 164 1.71 2.29 10.43
C GLY A 164 2.96 3.19 10.50
N CYS A 165 4.16 2.62 10.57
CA CYS A 165 5.42 3.36 10.53
C CYS A 165 5.77 3.74 9.08
N GLU A 166 5.20 4.86 8.61
CA GLU A 166 5.48 5.43 7.30
C GLU A 166 6.76 6.29 7.35
N CYS A 167 7.92 5.62 7.26
CA CYS A 167 9.22 6.26 7.44
C CYS A 167 9.83 6.89 6.16
N GLU A 168 9.17 6.77 5.01
CA GLU A 168 9.58 7.45 3.78
C GLU A 168 9.31 8.96 3.88
N PRO A 169 10.29 9.82 3.54
CA PRO A 169 10.04 11.25 3.42
C PRO A 169 8.94 11.54 2.39
N TYR A 170 8.29 12.70 2.53
CA TYR A 170 7.18 13.19 1.71
C TYR A 170 5.85 12.44 1.83
N LEU A 171 5.87 11.14 2.05
CA LEU A 171 4.63 10.34 2.02
C LEU A 171 3.80 10.53 3.29
N THR A 172 2.48 10.59 3.12
CA THR A 172 1.50 10.78 4.20
C THR A 172 0.24 9.92 4.03
N ALA A 173 0.22 9.00 3.07
CA ALA A 173 -0.96 8.22 2.72
C ALA A 173 -1.38 7.32 3.89
N ASP A 174 -0.43 6.57 4.46
CA ASP A 174 -0.71 5.71 5.63
C ASP A 174 -1.07 6.56 6.85
N HIS A 175 -0.40 7.72 7.02
CA HIS A 175 -0.72 8.66 8.10
C HIS A 175 -2.19 9.08 8.04
N ARG A 176 -2.66 9.58 6.90
CA ARG A 176 -4.05 10.01 6.75
C ARG A 176 -5.04 8.86 6.85
N MET A 177 -4.70 7.67 6.36
CA MET A 177 -5.55 6.49 6.53
C MET A 177 -5.77 6.14 8.02
N MET A 178 -4.74 6.24 8.85
CA MET A 178 -4.87 5.99 10.29
C MET A 178 -5.71 7.05 11.02
N VAL A 179 -5.74 8.29 10.52
CA VAL A 179 -6.57 9.37 11.06
C VAL A 179 -8.02 9.21 10.63
N GLU A 180 -8.27 8.92 9.36
CA GLU A 180 -9.61 8.99 8.75
C GLU A 180 -10.36 7.66 8.71
N TYR A 181 -9.64 6.53 8.76
CA TYR A 181 -10.23 5.18 8.74
C TYR A 181 -9.76 4.27 9.89
N PRO A 182 -9.67 4.75 11.15
CA PRO A 182 -9.13 3.95 12.25
C PRO A 182 -10.00 2.72 12.55
N GLU A 183 -11.32 2.80 12.45
CA GLU A 183 -12.23 1.67 12.69
C GLU A 183 -12.07 0.57 11.64
N ASP A 184 -11.93 0.94 10.36
CA ASP A 184 -11.69 -0.01 9.27
C ASP A 184 -10.33 -0.70 9.44
N ILE A 185 -9.29 0.04 9.83
CA ILE A 185 -7.96 -0.53 10.10
C ILE A 185 -8.02 -1.52 11.26
N VAL A 186 -8.69 -1.16 12.36
CA VAL A 186 -8.85 -2.02 13.54
C VAL A 186 -9.65 -3.28 13.19
N LEU A 187 -10.76 -3.15 12.47
CA LEU A 187 -11.56 -4.30 12.01
C LEU A 187 -10.73 -5.22 11.11
N GLY A 188 -10.01 -4.64 10.15
CA GLY A 188 -9.11 -5.37 9.28
C GLY A 188 -8.04 -6.14 10.04
N ALA A 189 -7.44 -5.52 11.07
CA ALA A 189 -6.46 -6.14 11.93
C ALA A 189 -7.03 -7.34 12.71
N GLN A 190 -8.26 -7.22 13.23
CA GLN A 190 -8.95 -8.31 13.92
C GLN A 190 -9.25 -9.49 12.99
N LEU A 191 -9.74 -9.20 11.78
CA LEU A 191 -10.03 -10.21 10.76
C LEU A 191 -8.75 -10.93 10.31
N MET A 192 -7.67 -10.18 10.07
CA MET A 192 -6.35 -10.74 9.77
C MET A 192 -5.82 -11.61 10.92
N ALA A 193 -6.01 -11.19 12.17
CA ALA A 193 -5.58 -11.96 13.34
C ALA A 193 -6.31 -13.29 13.44
N LYS A 194 -7.63 -13.30 13.23
CA LYS A 194 -8.43 -14.53 13.14
C LYS A 194 -7.99 -15.40 11.95
N ALA A 195 -7.71 -14.78 10.80
CA ALA A 195 -7.26 -15.45 9.60
C ALA A 195 -5.89 -16.13 9.74
N CYS A 196 -4.95 -15.55 10.49
CA CYS A 196 -3.62 -16.14 10.68
C CYS A 196 -3.45 -16.89 12.00
N GLY A 197 -4.40 -16.77 12.94
CA GLY A 197 -4.35 -17.41 14.26
C GLY A 197 -3.43 -16.68 15.25
N ALA A 198 -3.21 -15.38 15.05
CA ALA A 198 -2.34 -14.59 15.92
C ALA A 198 -2.92 -14.44 17.33
N LYS A 199 -2.09 -14.65 18.34
CA LYS A 199 -2.49 -14.49 19.76
C LYS A 199 -2.58 -13.04 20.21
N ARG A 200 -1.75 -12.17 19.63
CA ARG A 200 -1.68 -10.74 19.95
C ARG A 200 -1.62 -9.93 18.66
N VAL A 201 -2.27 -8.78 18.70
CA VAL A 201 -2.25 -7.80 17.60
C VAL A 201 -1.68 -6.50 18.12
N ILE A 202 -0.70 -5.96 17.39
CA ILE A 202 -0.04 -4.69 17.72
C ILE A 202 -0.12 -3.78 16.50
N ILE A 203 -0.71 -2.59 16.65
CA ILE A 203 -0.66 -1.52 15.67
C ILE A 203 0.51 -0.60 16.06
N ALA A 204 1.52 -0.52 15.21
CA ALA A 204 2.74 0.24 15.48
C ALA A 204 2.76 1.51 14.63
N VAL A 205 2.99 2.65 15.28
CA VAL A 205 2.94 3.98 14.68
C VAL A 205 4.15 4.78 15.15
N GLU A 206 4.72 5.61 14.29
CA GLU A 206 5.79 6.53 14.69
C GLU A 206 5.24 7.67 15.58
N ASP A 207 6.06 8.13 16.51
CA ASP A 207 5.70 9.14 17.51
C ASP A 207 5.52 10.56 16.95
N ASP A 208 5.92 10.80 15.70
CA ASP A 208 5.65 12.04 14.96
C ASP A 208 4.20 12.16 14.45
N LYS A 209 3.34 11.16 14.69
CA LYS A 209 1.93 11.12 14.24
C LYS A 209 0.93 11.04 15.41
N PRO A 210 0.88 12.05 16.30
CA PRO A 210 0.05 12.00 17.50
C PRO A 210 -1.45 11.86 17.21
N GLU A 211 -1.95 12.48 16.12
CA GLU A 211 -3.35 12.39 15.69
C GLU A 211 -3.73 10.95 15.32
N ALA A 212 -2.94 10.29 14.47
CA ALA A 212 -3.16 8.89 14.11
C ALA A 212 -3.10 7.95 15.32
N ILE A 213 -2.13 8.15 16.24
CA ILE A 213 -2.04 7.37 17.48
C ILE A 213 -3.31 7.53 18.31
N GLN A 214 -3.82 8.76 18.43
CA GLN A 214 -5.03 9.04 19.18
C GLN A 214 -6.26 8.38 18.54
N ALA A 215 -6.46 8.58 17.23
CA ALA A 215 -7.58 8.01 16.47
C ALA A 215 -7.59 6.47 16.57
N LEU A 216 -6.44 5.83 16.35
CA LEU A 216 -6.31 4.38 16.49
C LEU A 216 -6.55 3.90 17.92
N ARG A 217 -6.05 4.59 18.95
CA ARG A 217 -6.30 4.22 20.35
C ARG A 217 -7.78 4.30 20.73
N GLN A 218 -8.51 5.25 20.18
CA GLN A 218 -9.95 5.38 20.39
C GLN A 218 -10.70 4.21 19.73
N ALA A 219 -10.30 3.78 18.53
CA ALA A 219 -10.92 2.67 17.81
C ALA A 219 -10.46 1.27 18.26
N ALA A 220 -9.25 1.14 18.80
CA ALA A 220 -8.56 -0.15 18.97
C ALA A 220 -9.26 -1.18 19.87
N GLY A 221 -10.13 -0.72 20.78
CA GLY A 221 -10.76 -1.59 21.78
C GLY A 221 -9.71 -2.33 22.60
N SER A 222 -9.55 -3.63 22.36
CA SER A 222 -8.55 -4.48 23.04
C SER A 222 -7.21 -4.63 22.32
N LEU A 223 -7.06 -4.10 21.09
CA LEU A 223 -5.79 -4.16 20.37
C LEU A 223 -4.75 -3.21 20.99
N GLU A 224 -3.48 -3.57 20.88
CA GLU A 224 -2.37 -2.76 21.41
C GLU A 224 -1.94 -1.73 20.36
N VAL A 225 -1.92 -0.43 20.73
CA VAL A 225 -1.38 0.64 19.87
C VAL A 225 -0.08 1.19 20.47
N VAL A 226 1.04 0.94 19.78
CA VAL A 226 2.39 1.25 20.26
C VAL A 226 2.99 2.39 19.45
N ALA A 227 3.37 3.47 20.14
CA ALA A 227 4.15 4.56 19.57
C ALA A 227 5.64 4.19 19.58
N LEU A 228 6.33 4.36 18.46
CA LEU A 228 7.74 4.05 18.26
C LEU A 228 8.53 5.31 17.86
N PRO A 229 9.82 5.40 18.18
CA PRO A 229 10.64 6.54 17.76
C PRO A 229 10.67 6.69 16.23
N THR A 230 10.47 7.91 15.75
CA THR A 230 10.58 8.24 14.32
C THR A 230 12.01 8.07 13.84
N ARG A 231 12.26 7.07 12.97
CA ARG A 231 13.60 6.71 12.48
C ARG A 231 13.47 5.88 11.21
N TYR A 232 14.35 6.05 10.23
CA TYR A 232 14.39 5.14 9.08
C TYR A 232 15.40 4.00 9.31
N PRO A 233 15.07 2.72 9.04
CA PRO A 233 13.77 2.18 8.60
C PRO A 233 12.97 1.55 9.76
N GLN A 234 12.28 2.35 10.57
CA GLN A 234 11.44 1.86 11.68
C GLN A 234 10.27 1.00 11.19
N GLY A 235 9.73 1.32 10.00
CA GLY A 235 8.74 0.50 9.30
C GLY A 235 9.31 -0.72 8.58
N GLY A 236 10.62 -0.98 8.64
CA GLY A 236 11.23 -2.18 8.09
C GLY A 236 10.73 -3.43 8.83
N GLU A 237 10.31 -4.46 8.09
CA GLU A 237 9.65 -5.64 8.67
C GLU A 237 10.46 -6.30 9.79
N LYS A 238 11.78 -6.50 9.58
CA LYS A 238 12.67 -7.12 10.57
C LYS A 238 12.90 -6.20 11.77
N GLN A 239 13.11 -4.91 11.53
CA GLN A 239 13.31 -3.90 12.56
C GLN A 239 12.10 -3.76 13.47
N LEU A 240 10.90 -3.79 12.88
CA LEU A 240 9.64 -3.68 13.59
C LEU A 240 9.38 -4.91 14.47
N ILE A 241 9.64 -6.11 13.96
CA ILE A 241 9.56 -7.36 14.76
C ILE A 241 10.54 -7.29 15.93
N GLN A 242 11.80 -6.93 15.69
CA GLN A 242 12.81 -6.83 16.75
C GLN A 242 12.41 -5.80 17.81
N THR A 243 11.90 -4.64 17.39
CA THR A 243 11.53 -3.55 18.29
C THR A 243 10.33 -3.93 19.17
N LEU A 244 9.31 -4.56 18.59
CA LEU A 244 8.06 -4.84 19.32
C LEU A 244 8.13 -6.13 20.14
N THR A 245 8.92 -7.12 19.69
CA THR A 245 8.90 -8.47 20.26
C THR A 245 10.22 -8.91 20.87
N GLY A 246 11.32 -8.19 20.57
CA GLY A 246 12.69 -8.61 20.92
C GLY A 246 13.18 -9.83 20.13
N ARG A 247 12.43 -10.30 19.13
CA ARG A 247 12.78 -11.46 18.30
C ARG A 247 13.43 -11.01 16.99
N GLU A 248 14.33 -11.82 16.49
CA GLU A 248 14.98 -11.57 15.20
C GLU A 248 14.49 -12.57 14.15
N VAL A 249 14.26 -12.07 12.95
CA VAL A 249 13.97 -12.94 11.80
C VAL A 249 15.29 -13.61 11.38
N PRO A 250 15.35 -14.95 11.29
CA PRO A 250 16.55 -15.65 10.87
C PRO A 250 17.10 -15.13 9.54
N SER A 251 18.42 -15.20 9.36
CA SER A 251 19.04 -14.85 8.08
C SER A 251 18.48 -15.74 6.95
N GLY A 252 18.05 -15.12 5.84
CA GLY A 252 17.34 -15.81 4.76
C GLY A 252 15.93 -16.32 5.10
N GLY A 253 15.49 -16.17 6.35
CA GLY A 253 14.19 -16.60 6.83
C GLY A 253 13.08 -15.56 6.64
N LEU A 254 11.88 -15.97 7.04
CA LEU A 254 10.64 -15.21 6.95
C LEU A 254 10.07 -14.87 8.35
N PRO A 255 9.27 -13.80 8.48
CA PRO A 255 8.71 -13.35 9.76
C PRO A 255 8.05 -14.42 10.62
N TYR A 256 7.32 -15.37 10.00
CA TYR A 256 6.60 -16.40 10.75
C TYR A 256 7.56 -17.31 11.54
N GLN A 257 8.83 -17.43 11.13
CA GLN A 257 9.85 -18.19 11.86
C GLN A 257 10.28 -17.48 13.16
N ALA A 258 10.02 -16.17 13.27
CA ALA A 258 10.10 -15.43 14.54
C ALA A 258 8.75 -15.39 15.27
N GLY A 259 7.74 -16.15 14.82
CA GLY A 259 6.39 -16.17 15.35
C GLY A 259 5.60 -14.87 15.13
N SER A 260 5.93 -14.13 14.08
CA SER A 260 5.33 -12.83 13.77
C SER A 260 4.88 -12.74 12.30
N LEU A 261 3.81 -11.99 12.04
CA LEU A 261 3.46 -11.53 10.70
C LEU A 261 3.33 -10.00 10.73
N VAL A 262 3.68 -9.34 9.62
CA VAL A 262 3.60 -7.88 9.50
C VAL A 262 2.76 -7.50 8.29
N HIS A 263 1.74 -6.68 8.46
CA HIS A 263 0.92 -6.13 7.38
C HIS A 263 0.81 -4.61 7.51
N ASN A 264 0.73 -3.90 6.40
CA ASN A 264 0.59 -2.44 6.40
C ASN A 264 -0.86 -2.02 6.75
N VAL A 265 -1.04 -0.81 7.30
CA VAL A 265 -2.36 -0.26 7.65
C VAL A 265 -3.34 -0.22 6.48
N GLY A 266 -2.89 0.14 5.27
CA GLY A 266 -3.71 0.10 4.07
C GLY A 266 -4.19 -1.32 3.71
N THR A 267 -3.37 -2.33 3.99
CA THR A 267 -3.77 -3.74 3.77
C THR A 267 -4.87 -4.16 4.77
N ALA A 268 -4.77 -3.70 6.02
CA ALA A 268 -5.81 -3.92 7.03
C ALA A 268 -7.13 -3.25 6.61
N TRP A 269 -7.07 -1.98 6.21
CA TRP A 269 -8.21 -1.25 5.66
C TRP A 269 -8.87 -1.99 4.49
N ALA A 270 -8.09 -2.41 3.49
CA ALA A 270 -8.62 -3.16 2.34
C ALA A 270 -9.27 -4.49 2.75
N THR A 271 -8.76 -5.13 3.81
CA THR A 271 -9.35 -6.36 4.35
C THR A 271 -10.71 -6.11 4.99
N ALA A 272 -10.87 -5.00 5.72
CA ALA A 272 -12.18 -4.63 6.24
C ALA A 272 -13.20 -4.39 5.11
N LYS A 273 -12.82 -3.62 4.07
CA LYS A 273 -13.69 -3.38 2.90
C LYS A 273 -14.09 -4.68 2.18
N ALA A 274 -13.13 -5.56 1.94
CA ALA A 274 -13.42 -6.82 1.26
C ALA A 274 -14.35 -7.75 2.07
N VAL A 275 -14.09 -7.89 3.37
CA VAL A 275 -14.80 -8.89 4.18
C VAL A 275 -16.15 -8.36 4.67
N ARG A 276 -16.23 -7.09 5.08
CA ARG A 276 -17.46 -6.44 5.53
C ARG A 276 -18.33 -5.98 4.38
N ASP A 277 -17.76 -5.29 3.40
CA ASP A 277 -18.54 -4.58 2.38
C ASP A 277 -18.66 -5.39 1.07
N GLY A 278 -17.88 -6.47 0.93
CA GLY A 278 -17.81 -7.27 -0.30
C GLY A 278 -17.09 -6.54 -1.43
N GLU A 279 -16.23 -5.56 -1.10
CA GLU A 279 -15.57 -4.70 -2.08
C GLU A 279 -14.17 -5.20 -2.42
N PRO A 280 -13.86 -5.51 -3.69
CA PRO A 280 -12.52 -5.89 -4.10
C PRO A 280 -11.54 -4.72 -3.98
N SER A 281 -10.24 -5.01 -3.97
CA SER A 281 -9.18 -3.99 -3.93
C SER A 281 -9.08 -3.29 -5.30
N ILE A 282 -9.86 -2.22 -5.45
CA ILE A 282 -9.97 -1.40 -6.68
C ILE A 282 -9.60 0.07 -6.50
N ALA A 283 -9.26 0.49 -5.27
CA ALA A 283 -8.77 1.83 -4.96
C ALA A 283 -7.64 1.76 -3.92
N THR A 284 -6.79 2.78 -3.90
CA THR A 284 -5.73 2.96 -2.90
C THR A 284 -5.53 4.43 -2.57
N VAL A 285 -5.00 4.73 -1.39
CA VAL A 285 -4.64 6.10 -1.02
C VAL A 285 -3.23 6.41 -1.51
N VAL A 286 -3.08 7.56 -2.18
CA VAL A 286 -1.81 8.00 -2.77
C VAL A 286 -1.51 9.44 -2.34
N THR A 287 -0.31 9.68 -1.81
CA THR A 287 0.21 11.04 -1.63
C THR A 287 0.76 11.57 -2.96
N VAL A 288 0.29 12.73 -3.40
CA VAL A 288 0.82 13.46 -4.57
C VAL A 288 1.51 14.71 -4.06
N THR A 289 2.82 14.83 -4.28
CA THR A 289 3.61 15.89 -3.65
C THR A 289 4.88 16.21 -4.41
N GLY A 290 5.61 17.23 -3.97
CA GLY A 290 6.79 17.75 -4.64
C GLY A 290 6.79 19.27 -4.75
N GLU A 291 7.97 19.87 -4.88
CA GLU A 291 8.10 21.33 -5.09
C GLU A 291 7.34 21.85 -6.33
N PRO A 292 7.32 21.15 -7.49
CA PRO A 292 6.65 21.66 -8.68
C PRO A 292 5.15 21.34 -8.73
N VAL A 293 4.58 20.62 -7.76
CA VAL A 293 3.15 20.27 -7.75
C VAL A 293 2.32 21.45 -7.21
N ALA A 294 1.27 21.84 -7.94
CA ALA A 294 0.45 23.01 -7.58
C ALA A 294 -0.27 22.84 -6.23
N GLU A 295 -0.95 21.69 -6.06
CA GLU A 295 -1.76 21.39 -4.88
C GLU A 295 -1.40 20.00 -4.32
N PRO A 296 -0.27 19.88 -3.59
CA PRO A 296 0.10 18.62 -2.93
C PRO A 296 -1.00 18.15 -1.97
N LYS A 297 -1.46 16.91 -2.11
CA LYS A 297 -2.51 16.33 -1.26
C LYS A 297 -2.54 14.80 -1.31
N ASN A 298 -3.46 14.19 -0.56
CA ASN A 298 -3.68 12.74 -0.56
C ASN A 298 -5.00 12.43 -1.28
N PHE A 299 -4.99 11.43 -2.15
CA PHE A 299 -6.20 11.01 -2.88
C PHE A 299 -6.54 9.55 -2.60
N MET A 300 -7.82 9.23 -2.48
CA MET A 300 -8.33 7.87 -2.71
C MET A 300 -8.49 7.70 -4.23
N VAL A 301 -7.60 6.91 -4.83
CA VAL A 301 -7.42 6.82 -6.29
C VAL A 301 -7.94 5.47 -6.81
N PRO A 302 -8.81 5.47 -7.84
CA PRO A 302 -9.15 4.27 -8.58
C PRO A 302 -7.92 3.65 -9.23
N ILE A 303 -7.72 2.34 -9.04
CA ILE A 303 -6.62 1.61 -9.66
C ILE A 303 -6.73 1.70 -11.18
N GLY A 304 -5.60 1.91 -11.84
CA GLY A 304 -5.55 2.13 -13.29
C GLY A 304 -5.60 3.61 -13.72
N THR A 305 -5.80 4.55 -12.78
CA THR A 305 -5.57 5.98 -13.03
C THR A 305 -4.10 6.20 -13.36
N THR A 306 -3.79 6.99 -14.40
CA THR A 306 -2.40 7.28 -14.80
C THR A 306 -1.73 8.28 -13.87
N LEU A 307 -0.39 8.31 -13.83
CA LEU A 307 0.34 9.33 -13.07
C LEU A 307 0.04 10.73 -13.61
N ALA A 308 -0.17 10.87 -14.93
CA ALA A 308 -0.53 12.14 -15.56
C ALA A 308 -1.85 12.69 -15.00
N GLN A 309 -2.92 11.88 -15.01
CA GLN A 309 -4.22 12.24 -14.44
C GLN A 309 -4.12 12.56 -12.94
N LEU A 310 -3.27 11.83 -12.22
CA LEU A 310 -3.08 12.05 -10.79
C LEU A 310 -2.38 13.39 -10.49
N PHE A 311 -1.39 13.79 -11.29
CA PHE A 311 -0.79 15.12 -11.17
C PHE A 311 -1.73 16.24 -11.63
N GLU A 312 -2.51 16.01 -12.67
CA GLU A 312 -3.55 16.93 -13.13
C GLU A 312 -4.59 17.21 -12.03
N ALA A 313 -5.03 16.16 -11.32
CA ALA A 313 -5.92 16.27 -10.17
C ALA A 313 -5.30 17.08 -9.00
N ALA A 314 -3.97 17.11 -8.90
CA ALA A 314 -3.23 17.94 -7.96
C ALA A 314 -2.93 19.36 -8.52
N GLY A 315 -3.68 19.82 -9.53
CA GLY A 315 -3.53 21.14 -10.15
C GLY A 315 -2.37 21.23 -11.15
N GLY A 316 -1.76 20.10 -11.52
CA GLY A 316 -0.65 20.04 -12.46
C GLY A 316 0.67 20.56 -11.91
N PHE A 317 1.58 20.91 -12.82
CA PHE A 317 2.91 21.42 -12.47
C PHE A 317 2.99 22.94 -12.63
N VAL A 318 3.50 23.63 -11.60
CA VAL A 318 3.71 25.09 -11.62
C VAL A 318 5.11 25.49 -12.06
N ASN A 319 6.06 24.55 -12.11
CA ASN A 319 7.46 24.76 -12.47
C ASN A 319 7.99 23.56 -13.28
N GLY A 320 9.19 23.71 -13.85
CA GLY A 320 9.88 22.63 -14.55
C GLY A 320 10.13 21.41 -13.65
N VAL A 321 9.72 20.24 -14.14
CA VAL A 321 9.89 18.94 -13.46
C VAL A 321 11.18 18.30 -13.94
N GLY A 322 12.10 18.02 -13.02
CA GLY A 322 13.34 17.34 -13.32
C GLY A 322 13.27 15.82 -13.17
N LYS A 323 12.42 15.33 -12.26
CA LYS A 323 12.30 13.90 -11.96
C LYS A 323 10.97 13.59 -11.29
N VAL A 324 10.36 12.47 -11.66
CA VAL A 324 9.22 11.89 -10.94
C VAL A 324 9.63 10.56 -10.33
N ILE A 325 9.23 10.32 -9.08
CA ILE A 325 9.45 9.09 -8.34
C ILE A 325 8.09 8.52 -7.92
N VAL A 326 7.87 7.24 -8.18
CA VAL A 326 6.77 6.47 -7.58
C VAL A 326 7.27 5.81 -6.30
N GLY A 327 6.52 5.95 -5.22
CA GLY A 327 6.93 5.61 -3.86
C GLY A 327 7.68 6.77 -3.18
N GLY A 328 8.43 6.46 -2.13
CA GLY A 328 9.24 7.45 -1.41
C GLY A 328 10.63 7.64 -2.02
N PRO A 329 11.38 8.68 -1.63
CA PRO A 329 12.69 8.97 -2.23
C PRO A 329 13.78 7.97 -1.84
N LEU A 330 13.58 7.12 -0.81
CA LEU A 330 14.59 6.15 -0.37
C LEU A 330 14.46 4.81 -1.10
N MET A 331 13.24 4.32 -1.32
CA MET A 331 12.98 3.04 -1.98
C MET A 331 12.20 3.10 -3.29
N GLY A 332 11.73 4.29 -3.68
CA GLY A 332 10.91 4.48 -4.87
C GLY A 332 11.67 4.33 -6.19
N ALA A 333 10.91 4.27 -7.28
CA ALA A 333 11.42 4.12 -8.64
C ALA A 333 11.20 5.40 -9.45
N ALA A 334 12.26 5.89 -10.07
CA ALA A 334 12.15 7.00 -11.03
C ALA A 334 11.33 6.58 -12.25
N GLN A 335 10.47 7.48 -12.73
CA GLN A 335 9.62 7.25 -13.89
C GLN A 335 10.14 7.99 -15.12
N PHE A 336 10.04 7.34 -16.27
CA PHE A 336 10.42 7.92 -17.57
C PHE A 336 9.25 8.70 -18.20
N GLU A 337 8.03 8.23 -17.97
CA GLU A 337 6.80 8.75 -18.54
C GLU A 337 5.70 8.73 -17.46
N LEU A 338 4.62 9.49 -17.69
CA LEU A 338 3.50 9.61 -16.75
C LEU A 338 2.30 8.71 -17.11
N ASP A 339 2.44 7.89 -18.16
CA ASP A 339 1.41 6.98 -18.65
C ASP A 339 1.30 5.71 -17.80
N ALA A 340 2.27 5.47 -16.90
CA ALA A 340 2.19 4.38 -15.94
C ALA A 340 0.97 4.56 -15.02
N SER A 341 0.36 3.43 -14.64
CA SER A 341 -0.90 3.46 -13.90
C SER A 341 -0.73 3.11 -12.43
N VAL A 342 -1.54 3.74 -11.59
CA VAL A 342 -1.60 3.49 -10.15
C VAL A 342 -1.92 2.03 -9.88
N CYS A 343 -1.08 1.41 -9.06
CA CYS A 343 -1.18 0.02 -8.62
C CYS A 343 -1.62 -0.07 -7.16
N LYS A 344 -2.14 -1.23 -6.75
CA LYS A 344 -2.62 -1.51 -5.37
C LYS A 344 -1.63 -1.17 -4.26
N ASN A 345 -0.33 -1.26 -4.53
CA ASN A 345 0.75 -1.07 -3.57
C ASN A 345 1.45 0.29 -3.71
N LEU A 346 0.92 1.20 -4.53
CA LEU A 346 1.45 2.55 -4.69
C LEU A 346 0.93 3.43 -3.55
N THR A 347 1.86 4.00 -2.76
CA THR A 347 1.54 4.87 -1.62
C THR A 347 1.80 6.35 -1.89
N GLY A 348 2.57 6.67 -2.93
CA GLY A 348 2.84 8.06 -3.28
C GLY A 348 3.50 8.25 -4.64
N VAL A 349 3.42 9.48 -5.13
CA VAL A 349 4.19 10.01 -6.25
C VAL A 349 4.77 11.37 -5.90
N ILE A 350 6.04 11.54 -6.23
CA ILE A 350 6.81 12.73 -5.89
C ILE A 350 7.40 13.32 -7.16
N ALA A 351 7.14 14.60 -7.42
CA ALA A 351 7.83 15.36 -8.44
C ALA A 351 8.93 16.24 -7.82
N PHE A 352 10.13 16.19 -8.37
CA PHE A 352 11.24 17.05 -7.98
C PHE A 352 11.44 18.12 -9.05
N SER A 353 11.72 19.35 -8.62
CA SER A 353 12.11 20.41 -9.55
C SER A 353 13.41 20.06 -10.27
N GLU A 354 13.71 20.73 -11.39
CA GLU A 354 15.00 20.57 -12.09
C GLU A 354 16.22 20.78 -11.16
N LYS A 355 16.08 21.71 -10.20
CA LYS A 355 17.09 22.01 -9.20
C LYS A 355 17.27 20.85 -8.22
N GLU A 356 16.19 20.29 -7.71
CA GLU A 356 16.22 19.16 -6.77
C GLU A 356 16.67 17.86 -7.44
N ALA A 357 16.36 17.67 -8.72
CA ALA A 357 16.73 16.49 -9.48
C ALA A 357 18.22 16.41 -9.82
N ARG A 358 18.94 17.54 -9.74
CA ARG A 358 20.36 17.63 -10.11
C ARG A 358 21.24 16.88 -9.11
N LEU A 359 21.82 15.77 -9.56
CA LEU A 359 22.80 15.04 -8.78
C LEU A 359 24.11 15.85 -8.68
N PRO A 360 24.77 15.86 -7.51
CA PRO A 360 26.07 16.47 -7.36
C PRO A 360 27.09 15.75 -8.26
N SER A 361 28.10 16.49 -8.73
CA SER A 361 29.21 15.91 -9.47
C SER A 361 29.87 14.81 -8.64
N ILE A 362 30.05 13.62 -9.24
CA ILE A 362 30.72 12.50 -8.58
C ILE A 362 32.18 12.92 -8.33
N LEU A 363 32.57 12.98 -7.05
CA LEU A 363 33.94 13.25 -6.63
C LEU A 363 34.68 11.94 -6.32
N PRO A 364 36.02 11.88 -6.49
CA PRO A 364 36.79 10.70 -6.09
C PRO A 364 36.62 10.39 -4.60
N CYS A 365 36.47 9.10 -4.27
CA CYS A 365 36.43 8.66 -2.87
C CYS A 365 37.78 8.94 -2.19
N ILE A 366 37.75 9.69 -1.09
CA ILE A 366 38.95 10.00 -0.28
C ILE A 366 39.24 8.94 0.81
N LYS A 367 38.53 7.80 0.80
CA LYS A 367 38.70 6.68 1.75
C LYS A 367 38.66 7.10 3.23
N CYS A 368 37.81 8.08 3.56
CA CYS A 368 37.69 8.61 4.92
C CYS A 368 36.81 7.79 5.87
N SER A 369 36.27 6.66 5.42
CA SER A 369 35.34 5.78 6.15
C SER A 369 34.02 6.39 6.64
N ARG A 370 33.77 7.70 6.48
CA ARG A 370 32.52 8.38 6.90
C ARG A 370 31.23 7.85 6.26
N CYS A 371 31.32 7.02 5.23
CA CYS A 371 30.16 6.40 4.57
C CYS A 371 29.79 5.02 5.15
N VAL A 372 30.65 4.44 5.99
CA VAL A 372 30.42 3.15 6.67
C VAL A 372 30.40 3.28 8.21
N ASP A 373 30.83 4.43 8.73
CA ASP A 373 30.58 4.87 10.12
C ASP A 373 29.12 5.32 10.29
#